data_AF-A0A484C9I7-F1
#
_entry.id   AF-A0A484C9I7-F1
#
_cell.length_a   1.000
_cell.length_b   1.000
_cell.length_c   1.000
_cell.angle_alpha   90.00
_cell.angle_beta   90.00
_cell.angle_gamma   90.00
#
_symmetry.space_group_name_H-M   'P 1'
#
loop_
_entity.id
_entity.type
_entity.pdbx_description
1 polymer ?
#
loop_
_entity_poly.entity_id
_entity_poly.type
_entity_poly.pdbx_seq_one_letter_code
_entity_poly.pdbx_strand_id
1 'polypeptide(L)'
;MAVDELYANIGLRGTASRFCRQSVVASRVCAGSFTAMAEGGEGEDEIQFLRTDDEVVLQCVANIQKEHRKFCLAAEGLGNRVCYLESTSEAKYVPPDLCICNFVLEQSLSVRALQEMLANTGPNSEGSADHEKWGGQGGGHRTLLYGHAILLRHSFSDMYLTCLKTSRSLTDKLSFDVGLQEDTIGEACWWTIHPASKQRSEGEKVRIGDDLILVSVSTERYLHLSFSNGNISVDASFMQTLWNVQPTCSSGNVAVGKFMAPATIAATTRTTTFNIIFK
;
A
#
# COMPACT_ATOMS: atom_id res chain seq x y z
N MET A 1 -23.27 -11.41 33.18
CA MET A 1 -22.37 -10.26 33.35
C MET A 1 -20.95 -10.80 33.47
N ALA A 2 -19.98 -10.23 32.77
CA ALA A 2 -18.59 -10.68 32.61
C ALA A 2 -18.29 -11.60 31.39
N VAL A 3 -18.32 -11.03 30.18
CA VAL A 3 -17.35 -11.32 29.10
C VAL A 3 -17.25 -10.12 28.14
N ASP A 4 -18.36 -9.39 27.93
CA ASP A 4 -18.41 -8.22 27.03
C ASP A 4 -17.64 -6.99 27.54
N GLU A 5 -17.48 -6.83 28.85
CA GLU A 5 -16.72 -5.70 29.43
C GLU A 5 -15.19 -5.88 29.35
N LEU A 6 -14.69 -7.10 29.12
CA LEU A 6 -13.24 -7.31 28.96
C LEU A 6 -12.78 -6.99 27.52
N TYR A 7 -13.66 -7.13 26.52
CA TYR A 7 -13.37 -6.77 25.11
C TYR A 7 -13.55 -5.28 24.82
N ALA A 8 -14.29 -4.54 25.64
CA ALA A 8 -14.42 -3.10 25.50
C ALA A 8 -13.14 -2.34 25.94
N ASN A 9 -12.33 -2.92 26.84
CA ASN A 9 -11.16 -2.25 27.42
C ASN A 9 -9.83 -2.45 26.67
N ILE A 10 -9.80 -3.22 25.56
CA ILE A 10 -8.56 -3.46 24.78
C ILE A 10 -8.68 -2.97 23.32
N GLY A 11 -9.79 -2.34 22.90
CA GLY A 11 -9.89 -1.75 21.55
C GLY A 11 -9.75 -2.73 20.36
N LEU A 12 -9.87 -4.04 20.59
CA LEU A 12 -9.59 -5.09 19.59
C LEU A 12 -10.82 -5.50 18.75
N ARG A 13 -11.81 -4.63 18.54
CA ARG A 13 -13.01 -4.93 17.72
C ARG A 13 -12.75 -5.19 16.22
N GLY A 14 -11.48 -5.25 15.77
CA GLY A 14 -11.11 -5.44 14.37
C GLY A 14 -10.15 -6.60 14.07
N THR A 15 -9.79 -7.47 15.01
CA THR A 15 -8.75 -8.50 14.79
C THR A 15 -9.19 -9.67 13.91
N ALA A 16 -10.44 -10.12 14.03
CA ALA A 16 -10.93 -11.26 13.25
C ALA A 16 -11.06 -10.93 11.73
N SER A 17 -11.53 -9.72 11.40
CA SER A 17 -11.57 -9.25 10.01
C SER A 17 -10.18 -9.05 9.42
N ARG A 18 -9.19 -8.66 10.25
CA ARG A 18 -7.79 -8.45 9.83
C ARG A 18 -7.06 -9.76 9.54
N PHE A 19 -7.29 -10.80 10.35
CA PHE A 19 -6.68 -12.13 10.16
C PHE A 19 -7.16 -12.82 8.87
N CYS A 20 -8.45 -12.69 8.53
CA CYS A 20 -9.03 -13.27 7.31
C CYS A 20 -8.47 -12.63 6.03
N ARG A 21 -8.13 -11.33 6.06
CA ARG A 21 -7.50 -10.61 4.94
C ARG A 21 -6.06 -11.07 4.71
N GLN A 22 -5.31 -11.38 5.77
CA GLN A 22 -3.89 -11.75 5.70
C GLN A 22 -3.63 -13.01 4.85
N SER A 23 -4.51 -14.02 4.91
CA SER A 23 -4.32 -15.32 4.25
C SER A 23 -4.56 -15.29 2.73
N VAL A 24 -5.56 -14.52 2.26
CA VAL A 24 -5.86 -14.36 0.81
C VAL A 24 -4.83 -13.47 0.13
N VAL A 25 -4.35 -12.45 0.84
CA VAL A 25 -3.34 -11.51 0.36
C VAL A 25 -1.99 -12.19 0.21
N ALA A 26 -1.62 -13.07 1.15
CA ALA A 26 -0.40 -13.86 1.07
C ALA A 26 -0.34 -14.73 -0.19
N SER A 27 -1.41 -15.42 -0.53
CA SER A 27 -1.39 -16.26 -1.73
C SER A 27 -1.23 -15.46 -3.03
N ARG A 28 -1.80 -14.24 -3.12
CA ARG A 28 -1.72 -13.39 -4.32
C ARG A 28 -0.36 -12.73 -4.48
N VAL A 29 0.15 -12.15 -3.40
CA VAL A 29 1.43 -11.41 -3.38
C VAL A 29 2.62 -12.35 -3.57
N CYS A 30 2.54 -13.58 -3.05
CA CYS A 30 3.61 -14.57 -3.11
C CYS A 30 3.62 -15.36 -4.42
N ALA A 31 2.46 -15.62 -5.04
CA ALA A 31 2.38 -16.33 -6.32
C ALA A 31 2.86 -15.48 -7.50
N GLY A 32 2.77 -14.14 -7.42
CA GLY A 32 3.26 -13.21 -8.44
C GLY A 32 2.84 -13.56 -9.87
N SER A 33 1.66 -14.16 -10.02
CA SER A 33 1.03 -14.52 -11.27
C SER A 33 -0.45 -14.28 -11.09
N PHE A 34 -0.92 -13.13 -11.56
CA PHE A 34 -2.31 -13.04 -11.98
C PHE A 34 -2.37 -13.64 -13.39
N THR A 35 -2.45 -14.96 -13.48
CA THR A 35 -3.41 -15.53 -14.43
C THR A 35 -4.70 -15.64 -13.64
N ALA A 36 -5.71 -14.88 -14.06
CA ALA A 36 -7.06 -15.04 -13.55
C ALA A 36 -7.43 -16.53 -13.70
N MET A 37 -7.60 -17.24 -12.58
CA MET A 37 -8.35 -18.50 -12.59
C MET A 37 -9.83 -18.11 -12.75
N ALA A 38 -10.20 -17.76 -13.98
CA ALA A 38 -11.56 -17.85 -14.44
C ALA A 38 -11.82 -19.33 -14.75
N GLU A 39 -12.67 -19.97 -13.94
CA GLU A 39 -13.39 -21.14 -14.41
C GLU A 39 -14.10 -20.77 -15.72
N GLY A 40 -13.98 -21.65 -16.70
CA GLY A 40 -14.15 -21.36 -18.13
C GLY A 40 -15.39 -20.54 -18.50
N GLY A 41 -15.13 -19.48 -19.26
CA GLY A 41 -16.11 -18.74 -20.04
C GLY A 41 -15.35 -17.83 -20.99
N GLU A 42 -15.50 -18.04 -22.29
CA GLU A 42 -14.97 -17.18 -23.34
C GLU A 42 -15.49 -15.75 -23.13
N GLY A 43 -14.61 -14.85 -22.70
CA GLY A 43 -14.89 -13.44 -22.49
C GLY A 43 -13.57 -12.69 -22.54
N GLU A 44 -13.51 -11.63 -23.33
CA GLU A 44 -12.36 -10.73 -23.47
C GLU A 44 -11.79 -10.38 -22.09
N ASP A 45 -10.48 -10.47 -21.90
CA ASP A 45 -9.82 -10.12 -20.63
C ASP A 45 -10.28 -8.73 -20.16
N GLU A 46 -11.15 -8.66 -19.15
CA GLU A 46 -11.61 -7.38 -18.60
C GLU A 46 -10.42 -6.68 -17.94
N ILE A 47 -9.82 -5.72 -18.65
CA ILE A 47 -8.70 -4.93 -18.15
C ILE A 47 -9.15 -4.19 -16.88
N GLN A 48 -8.57 -4.57 -15.74
CA GLN A 48 -8.82 -3.92 -14.46
C GLN A 48 -7.87 -2.73 -14.25
N PHE A 49 -8.39 -1.68 -13.62
CA PHE A 49 -7.67 -0.45 -13.35
C PHE A 49 -7.65 -0.15 -11.85
N LEU A 50 -6.57 0.43 -11.37
CA LEU A 50 -6.45 0.90 -9.99
C LEU A 50 -7.36 2.10 -9.75
N ARG A 51 -8.00 2.16 -8.59
CA ARG A 51 -8.90 3.24 -8.19
C ARG A 51 -8.56 3.76 -6.81
N THR A 52 -9.08 4.95 -6.49
CA THR A 52 -9.08 5.44 -5.11
C THR A 52 -9.90 4.50 -4.22
N ASP A 53 -9.49 4.40 -2.96
CA ASP A 53 -9.99 3.47 -1.92
C ASP A 53 -9.67 1.98 -2.17
N ASP A 54 -8.84 1.66 -3.16
CA ASP A 54 -8.28 0.31 -3.27
C ASP A 54 -7.19 0.10 -2.20
N GLU A 55 -7.25 -1.06 -1.53
CA GLU A 55 -6.16 -1.55 -0.68
C GLU A 55 -5.14 -2.27 -1.56
N VAL A 56 -3.88 -1.87 -1.45
CA VAL A 56 -2.78 -2.31 -2.32
C VAL A 56 -1.50 -2.57 -1.52
N VAL A 57 -0.65 -3.43 -2.07
CA VAL A 57 0.76 -3.54 -1.68
C VAL A 57 1.65 -3.04 -2.79
N LEU A 58 2.76 -2.41 -2.41
CA LEU A 58 3.81 -1.97 -3.32
C LEU A 58 4.91 -3.05 -3.33
N GLN A 59 5.02 -3.78 -4.43
CA GLN A 59 6.01 -4.84 -4.60
C GLN A 59 7.13 -4.37 -5.53
N CYS A 60 8.38 -4.69 -5.20
CA CYS A 60 9.52 -4.49 -6.09
C CYS A 60 10.36 -5.76 -6.16
N VAL A 61 11.21 -5.85 -7.18
CA VAL A 61 12.08 -7.01 -7.42
C VAL A 61 13.53 -6.56 -7.49
N ALA A 62 14.40 -7.19 -6.70
CA ALA A 62 15.84 -6.98 -6.74
C ALA A 62 16.56 -8.30 -7.05
N ASN A 63 17.66 -8.22 -7.82
CA ASN A 63 18.50 -9.37 -8.11
C ASN A 63 19.61 -9.47 -7.07
N ILE A 64 19.51 -10.46 -6.17
CA ILE A 64 20.44 -10.66 -5.05
C ILE A 64 21.00 -12.07 -5.17
N GLN A 65 22.34 -12.20 -5.17
CA GLN A 65 23.02 -13.50 -5.28
C GLN A 65 22.59 -14.35 -6.50
N LYS A 66 22.26 -13.70 -7.63
CA LYS A 66 21.75 -14.32 -8.87
C LYS A 66 20.32 -14.87 -8.78
N GLU A 67 19.59 -14.51 -7.74
CA GLU A 67 18.17 -14.84 -7.57
C GLU A 67 17.33 -13.57 -7.59
N HIS A 68 16.18 -13.63 -8.28
CA HIS A 68 15.18 -12.59 -8.22
C HIS A 68 14.42 -12.69 -6.91
N ARG A 69 14.61 -11.69 -6.03
CA ARG A 69 13.88 -11.58 -4.78
C ARG A 69 12.84 -10.47 -4.86
N LYS A 70 11.62 -10.82 -4.49
CA LYS A 70 10.47 -9.93 -4.33
C LYS A 70 10.40 -9.40 -2.92
N PHE A 71 10.12 -8.11 -2.81
CA PHE A 71 9.94 -7.40 -1.56
C PHE A 71 8.68 -6.57 -1.61
N CYS A 72 8.03 -6.40 -0.47
CA CYS A 72 6.94 -5.46 -0.30
C CYS A 72 7.38 -4.28 0.58
N LEU A 73 6.96 -3.08 0.22
CA LEU A 73 7.11 -1.92 1.09
C LEU A 73 6.30 -2.15 2.37
N ALA A 74 6.95 -1.98 3.51
CA ALA A 74 6.36 -2.20 4.81
C ALA A 74 6.66 -1.06 5.76
N ALA A 75 5.80 -0.86 6.75
CA ALA A 75 6.05 0.03 7.87
C ALA A 75 5.28 -0.44 9.11
N GLU A 76 5.85 -0.23 10.30
CA GLU A 76 5.16 -0.56 11.55
C GLU A 76 4.20 0.57 11.97
N GLY A 77 4.65 1.82 11.87
CA GLY A 77 3.88 3.03 12.17
C GLY A 77 3.78 3.36 13.67
N LEU A 78 3.82 2.36 14.55
CA LEU A 78 3.92 2.55 16.00
C LEU A 78 5.38 2.47 16.45
N GLY A 79 5.90 3.55 17.06
CA GLY A 79 7.29 3.64 17.50
C GLY A 79 8.28 3.85 16.36
N ASN A 80 8.34 2.92 15.40
CA ASN A 80 9.17 3.04 14.21
C ASN A 80 8.34 3.50 12.99
N ARG A 81 8.61 4.73 12.54
CA ARG A 81 7.93 5.35 11.40
C ARG A 81 8.70 5.21 10.09
N VAL A 82 9.88 4.61 10.09
CA VAL A 82 10.66 4.43 8.86
C VAL A 82 10.16 3.18 8.13
N CYS A 83 9.95 3.30 6.83
CA CYS A 83 9.64 2.17 5.97
C CYS A 83 10.83 1.22 5.82
N TYR A 84 10.53 -0.04 5.56
CA TYR A 84 11.48 -1.10 5.26
C TYR A 84 10.89 -2.04 4.20
N LEU A 85 11.63 -3.10 3.86
CA LEU A 85 11.26 -4.04 2.82
C LEU A 85 11.07 -5.43 3.41
N GLU A 86 9.84 -5.92 3.36
CA GLU A 86 9.46 -7.26 3.80
C GLU A 86 9.68 -8.25 2.65
N SER A 87 10.47 -9.30 2.87
CA SER A 87 10.73 -10.32 1.85
C SER A 87 9.51 -11.20 1.63
N THR A 88 9.02 -11.27 0.40
CA THR A 88 7.89 -12.15 0.04
C THR A 88 8.33 -13.38 -0.75
N SER A 89 9.64 -13.51 -1.01
CA SER A 89 10.21 -14.61 -1.82
C SER A 89 10.23 -15.94 -1.06
N GLU A 90 10.30 -15.89 0.26
CA GLU A 90 10.43 -17.06 1.13
C GLU A 90 9.09 -17.55 1.70
N ALA A 91 7.98 -17.07 1.11
CA ALA A 91 6.61 -17.35 1.56
C ALA A 91 6.26 -18.84 1.73
N LYS A 92 6.98 -19.72 1.02
CA LYS A 92 6.83 -21.18 1.17
C LYS A 92 7.29 -21.69 2.54
N TYR A 93 8.23 -21.01 3.17
CA TYR A 93 8.86 -21.41 4.43
C TYR A 93 8.44 -20.49 5.59
N VAL A 94 8.28 -19.19 5.32
CA VAL A 94 7.90 -18.18 6.31
C VAL A 94 6.84 -17.28 5.66
N PRO A 95 5.59 -17.26 6.14
CA PRO A 95 4.58 -16.37 5.58
C PRO A 95 4.96 -14.91 5.88
N PRO A 96 5.00 -14.03 4.86
CA PRO A 96 5.33 -12.61 5.07
C PRO A 96 4.22 -11.90 5.85
N ASP A 97 4.58 -10.91 6.66
CA ASP A 97 3.57 -10.09 7.32
C ASP A 97 3.04 -9.00 6.38
N LEU A 98 1.90 -9.29 5.76
CA LEU A 98 1.30 -8.38 4.77
C LEU A 98 0.40 -7.32 5.42
N CYS A 99 0.11 -7.41 6.71
CA CYS A 99 -0.75 -6.40 7.36
C CYS A 99 -0.05 -5.04 7.46
N ILE A 100 1.27 -5.06 7.66
CA ILE A 100 2.19 -3.91 7.68
C ILE A 100 2.63 -3.45 6.28
N CYS A 101 2.27 -4.22 5.24
CA CYS A 101 2.58 -3.90 3.84
C CYS A 101 1.42 -3.19 3.12
N ASN A 102 0.26 -3.07 3.77
CA ASN A 102 -0.99 -2.69 3.10
C ASN A 102 -1.21 -1.18 3.14
N PHE A 103 -1.40 -0.57 1.97
CA PHE A 103 -1.69 0.85 1.80
C PHE A 103 -3.04 1.04 1.11
N VAL A 104 -3.70 2.15 1.39
CA VAL A 104 -4.92 2.60 0.73
C VAL A 104 -4.57 3.74 -0.21
N LEU A 105 -5.03 3.65 -1.46
CA LEU A 105 -4.97 4.74 -2.43
C LEU A 105 -6.01 5.81 -2.07
N GLU A 106 -5.69 6.70 -1.13
CA GLU A 106 -6.67 7.62 -0.55
C GLU A 106 -7.06 8.73 -1.52
N GLN A 107 -6.09 9.32 -2.21
CA GLN A 107 -6.33 10.40 -3.16
C GLN A 107 -5.51 10.23 -4.43
N SER A 108 -6.04 10.75 -5.53
CA SER A 108 -5.35 10.90 -6.81
C SER A 108 -5.77 12.24 -7.42
N LEU A 109 -4.81 13.14 -7.63
CA LEU A 109 -5.01 14.48 -8.14
C LEU A 109 -4.03 14.75 -9.29
N SER A 110 -4.44 15.56 -10.27
CA SER A 110 -3.46 16.13 -11.19
C SER A 110 -2.50 17.04 -10.42
N VAL A 111 -1.26 17.17 -10.89
CA VAL A 111 -0.24 18.03 -10.24
C VAL A 111 -0.76 19.46 -10.05
N ARG A 112 -1.51 19.98 -11.03
CA ARG A 112 -2.12 21.31 -10.94
C ARG A 112 -3.17 21.39 -9.82
N ALA A 113 -4.08 20.41 -9.74
CA ALA A 113 -5.10 20.38 -8.68
C ALA A 113 -4.45 20.23 -7.29
N LEU A 114 -3.37 19.46 -7.19
CA LEU A 114 -2.59 19.35 -5.95
C LEU A 114 -2.00 20.71 -5.55
N GLN A 115 -1.35 21.43 -6.47
CA GLN A 115 -0.79 22.76 -6.20
C GLN A 115 -1.86 23.76 -5.75
N GLU A 116 -3.02 23.76 -6.41
CA GLU A 116 -4.16 24.61 -6.03
C GLU A 116 -4.68 24.25 -4.62
N MET A 117 -4.74 22.97 -4.27
CA MET A 117 -5.14 22.52 -2.93
C MET A 117 -4.12 22.92 -1.85
N LEU A 118 -2.83 22.72 -2.11
CA LEU A 118 -1.77 23.07 -1.16
C LEU A 118 -1.64 24.58 -0.94
N ALA A 119 -1.84 25.39 -1.98
CA ALA A 119 -1.84 26.86 -1.88
C ALA A 119 -2.99 27.40 -1.01
N ASN A 120 -4.13 26.70 -0.98
CA ASN A 120 -5.30 27.09 -0.18
C ASN A 120 -5.21 26.64 1.30
N THR A 121 -4.18 25.87 1.67
CA THR A 121 -3.99 25.31 3.03
C THR A 121 -2.93 26.10 3.84
N GLY A 122 -2.60 27.32 3.42
CA GLY A 122 -1.58 28.17 4.06
C GLY A 122 -1.93 28.61 5.50
N PRO A 123 -0.93 29.03 6.30
CA PRO A 123 -1.03 29.23 7.76
C PRO A 123 -1.92 30.41 8.24
N ASN A 124 -2.70 31.03 7.35
CA ASN A 124 -3.55 32.19 7.67
C ASN A 124 -5.06 31.89 7.65
N SER A 125 -5.48 30.63 7.59
CA SER A 125 -6.88 30.24 7.82
C SER A 125 -7.11 29.83 9.28
N GLU A 126 -7.11 30.82 10.18
CA GLU A 126 -7.77 30.67 11.49
C GLU A 126 -9.28 30.51 11.28
N GLY A 127 -9.75 29.27 11.13
CA GLY A 127 -11.17 28.95 11.05
C GLY A 127 -11.42 27.67 10.27
N SER A 128 -11.74 26.59 10.99
CA SER A 128 -12.07 25.23 10.55
C SER A 128 -11.13 24.62 9.51
N ALA A 129 -10.46 23.54 9.89
CA ALA A 129 -9.83 22.62 8.95
C ALA A 129 -10.91 22.02 8.03
N ASP A 130 -11.22 22.73 6.95
CA ASP A 130 -11.99 22.27 5.79
C ASP A 130 -11.18 21.21 5.00
N HIS A 131 -10.40 20.35 5.67
CA HIS A 131 -9.78 19.16 5.08
C HIS A 131 -10.87 18.21 4.54
N GLU A 132 -12.07 18.25 5.16
CA GLU A 132 -13.28 17.61 4.64
C GLU A 132 -13.80 18.19 3.33
N LYS A 133 -13.47 19.45 2.97
CA LYS A 133 -14.02 20.09 1.78
C LYS A 133 -13.36 19.63 0.48
N TRP A 134 -12.07 19.27 0.54
CA TRP A 134 -11.36 18.63 -0.56
C TRP A 134 -11.32 17.10 -0.45
N GLY A 135 -11.39 16.54 0.77
CA GLY A 135 -11.68 15.12 0.98
C GLY A 135 -13.09 14.71 0.51
N GLY A 136 -14.05 15.64 0.55
CA GLY A 136 -15.46 15.43 0.18
C GLY A 136 -15.84 15.77 -1.26
N GLN A 137 -14.96 16.39 -2.06
CA GLN A 137 -15.24 16.71 -3.48
C GLN A 137 -14.96 15.55 -4.46
N GLY A 138 -14.57 14.38 -3.95
CA GLY A 138 -14.25 13.20 -4.75
C GLY A 138 -15.03 11.96 -4.35
N GLY A 139 -16.33 12.07 -4.07
CA GLY A 139 -17.19 10.93 -3.77
C GLY A 139 -17.32 9.97 -4.95
N GLY A 140 -16.36 9.05 -5.08
CA GLY A 140 -16.36 7.97 -6.07
C GLY A 140 -14.97 7.35 -6.23
N HIS A 141 -14.92 6.04 -6.51
CA HIS A 141 -13.70 5.30 -6.85
C HIS A 141 -13.10 5.82 -8.17
N ARG A 142 -12.29 6.88 -8.10
CA ARG A 142 -11.67 7.49 -9.27
C ARG A 142 -10.55 6.62 -9.76
N THR A 143 -10.53 6.33 -11.07
CA THR A 143 -9.43 5.59 -11.68
C THR A 143 -8.14 6.41 -11.64
N LEU A 144 -7.03 5.79 -11.23
CA LEU A 144 -5.71 6.41 -11.25
C LEU A 144 -5.26 6.66 -12.70
N LEU A 145 -4.61 7.79 -12.92
CA LEU A 145 -3.98 8.15 -14.19
C LEU A 145 -2.48 8.31 -13.99
N TYR A 146 -1.69 7.96 -15.01
CA TYR A 146 -0.28 8.34 -15.06
C TYR A 146 -0.15 9.87 -15.00
N GLY A 147 0.79 10.36 -14.20
CA GLY A 147 1.08 11.78 -14.02
C GLY A 147 0.31 12.43 -12.89
N HIS A 148 -0.62 11.69 -12.29
CA HIS A 148 -1.27 12.14 -11.07
C HIS A 148 -0.36 11.95 -9.86
N ALA A 149 -0.50 12.87 -8.92
CA ALA A 149 0.00 12.72 -7.57
C ALA A 149 -1.01 11.90 -6.76
N ILE A 150 -0.50 10.89 -6.06
CA ILE A 150 -1.28 10.03 -5.17
C ILE A 150 -0.88 10.23 -3.72
N LEU A 151 -1.84 9.95 -2.85
CA LEU A 151 -1.69 9.91 -1.41
C LEU A 151 -1.92 8.47 -0.94
N LEU A 152 -0.93 7.90 -0.24
CA LEU A 152 -0.94 6.52 0.22
C LEU A 152 -1.07 6.50 1.74
N ARG A 153 -2.20 6.02 2.26
CA ARG A 153 -2.40 5.83 3.70
C ARG A 153 -2.05 4.40 4.09
N HIS A 154 -1.19 4.24 5.10
CA HIS A 154 -0.85 2.96 5.68
C HIS A 154 -2.03 2.40 6.48
N SER A 155 -2.54 1.23 6.09
CA SER A 155 -3.80 0.67 6.61
C SER A 155 -3.75 0.33 8.09
N PHE A 156 -2.57 0.03 8.63
CA PHE A 156 -2.42 -0.40 10.01
C PHE A 156 -2.30 0.77 11.00
N SER A 157 -1.63 1.86 10.60
CA SER A 157 -1.35 2.99 11.49
C SER A 157 -2.11 4.28 11.14
N ASP A 158 -2.88 4.28 10.05
CA ASP A 158 -3.60 5.45 9.50
C ASP A 158 -2.70 6.67 9.22
N MET A 159 -1.39 6.45 9.10
CA MET A 159 -0.41 7.47 8.71
C MET A 159 -0.15 7.42 7.20
N TYR A 160 0.45 8.46 6.66
CA TYR A 160 0.70 8.61 5.23
C TYR A 160 2.15 8.35 4.86
N LEU A 161 2.36 7.67 3.73
CA LEU A 161 3.70 7.43 3.18
C LEU A 161 4.34 8.77 2.79
N THR A 162 5.48 9.08 3.40
CA THR A 162 6.13 10.38 3.30
C THR A 162 7.62 10.26 2.97
N CYS A 163 8.14 11.25 2.26
CA CYS A 163 9.56 11.48 2.14
C CYS A 163 10.04 12.29 3.36
N LEU A 164 10.83 11.68 4.23
CA LEU A 164 11.33 12.31 5.45
C LEU A 164 12.50 13.25 5.14
N LYS A 165 12.72 14.24 6.01
CA LYS A 165 13.86 15.16 5.89
C LYS A 165 15.17 14.55 6.39
N THR A 166 15.11 13.40 7.05
CA THR A 166 16.28 12.68 7.54
C THR A 166 16.91 11.86 6.43
N SER A 167 18.20 11.59 6.55
CA SER A 167 18.93 10.68 5.67
C SER A 167 19.80 9.77 6.53
N ARG A 168 19.58 8.46 6.44
CA ARG A 168 20.40 7.46 7.15
C ARG A 168 21.16 6.54 6.20
N SER A 169 21.04 6.74 4.89
CA SER A 169 21.77 5.95 3.90
C SER A 169 23.28 6.21 4.00
N LEU A 170 24.06 5.14 4.13
CA LEU A 170 25.52 5.22 4.19
C LEU A 170 26.16 5.32 2.80
N THR A 171 25.46 4.83 1.78
CA THR A 171 25.96 4.76 0.39
C THR A 171 25.48 5.93 -0.46
N ASP A 172 24.28 6.45 -0.22
CA ASP A 172 23.72 7.59 -0.93
C ASP A 172 23.41 8.74 0.03
N LYS A 173 24.36 9.65 0.20
CA LYS A 173 24.23 10.84 1.06
C LYS A 173 23.19 11.84 0.58
N LEU A 174 22.74 11.73 -0.67
CA LEU A 174 21.71 12.59 -1.23
C LEU A 174 20.32 11.96 -1.05
N SER A 175 20.23 10.68 -0.70
CA SER A 175 18.95 10.03 -0.47
C SER A 175 18.28 10.54 0.79
N PHE A 176 16.96 10.48 0.80
CA PHE A 176 16.14 10.77 1.98
C PHE A 176 15.49 9.49 2.49
N ASP A 177 15.27 9.41 3.81
CA ASP A 177 14.52 8.30 4.39
C ASP A 177 13.07 8.34 3.92
N VAL A 178 12.46 7.17 3.72
CA VAL A 178 11.03 7.04 3.46
C VAL A 178 10.37 6.49 4.71
N GLY A 179 9.21 7.04 5.07
CA GLY A 179 8.53 6.69 6.30
C GLY A 179 7.06 7.06 6.33
N LEU A 180 6.52 7.18 7.55
CA LEU A 180 5.12 7.49 7.83
C LEU A 180 4.98 8.78 8.62
N GLN A 181 3.96 9.57 8.27
CA GLN A 181 3.62 10.83 8.93
C GLN A 181 2.11 10.94 9.16
N GLU A 182 1.70 11.56 10.26
CA GLU A 182 0.26 11.66 10.63
C GLU A 182 -0.48 12.73 9.83
N ASP A 183 0.20 13.83 9.51
CA ASP A 183 -0.36 14.96 8.79
C ASP A 183 -0.04 14.91 7.29
N THR A 184 -1.02 15.28 6.47
CA THR A 184 -0.87 15.38 5.01
C THR A 184 -0.45 16.79 4.58
N ILE A 185 0.16 17.57 5.48
CA ILE A 185 0.44 18.99 5.25
C ILE A 185 1.66 19.11 4.33
N GLY A 186 1.48 19.86 3.24
CA GLY A 186 2.53 20.10 2.26
C GLY A 186 2.70 18.94 1.28
N GLU A 187 3.87 18.89 0.64
CA GLU A 187 4.15 18.02 -0.50
C GLU A 187 4.78 16.67 -0.12
N ALA A 188 5.20 16.50 1.14
CA ALA A 188 6.04 15.37 1.55
C ALA A 188 5.34 14.00 1.44
N CYS A 189 4.02 13.97 1.63
CA CYS A 189 3.21 12.75 1.55
C CYS A 189 2.73 12.42 0.13
N TRP A 190 3.04 13.26 -0.87
CA TRP A 190 2.54 13.12 -2.23
C TRP A 190 3.58 12.50 -3.15
N TRP A 191 3.12 11.54 -3.97
CA TRP A 191 3.96 10.80 -4.91
C TRP A 191 3.34 10.81 -6.30
N THR A 192 4.07 11.23 -7.33
CA THR A 192 3.59 11.14 -8.72
C THR A 192 3.85 9.76 -9.30
N ILE A 193 2.88 9.26 -10.08
CA ILE A 193 2.99 7.97 -10.78
C ILE A 193 3.47 8.22 -12.20
N HIS A 194 4.58 7.59 -12.58
CA HIS A 194 5.09 7.62 -13.95
C HIS A 194 5.13 6.22 -14.57
N PRO A 195 4.93 6.11 -15.89
CA PRO A 195 5.00 4.83 -16.58
C PRO A 195 6.44 4.31 -16.63
N ALA A 196 6.63 3.02 -16.32
CA ALA A 196 7.95 2.39 -16.41
C ALA A 196 8.47 2.22 -17.84
N SER A 197 7.59 2.25 -18.84
CA SER A 197 7.93 2.03 -20.24
C SER A 197 7.20 3.00 -21.17
N LYS A 198 7.73 3.14 -22.40
CA LYS A 198 7.15 3.98 -23.46
C LYS A 198 5.81 3.45 -24.01
N GLN A 199 5.32 2.31 -23.53
CA GLN A 199 4.03 1.76 -23.95
C GLN A 199 2.84 2.50 -23.31
N ARG A 200 3.09 3.25 -22.23
CA ARG A 200 2.08 4.03 -21.51
C ARG A 200 2.47 5.51 -21.57
N SER A 201 1.47 6.36 -21.54
CA SER A 201 1.62 7.81 -21.60
C SER A 201 0.97 8.48 -20.39
N GLU A 202 1.45 9.67 -20.05
CA GLU A 202 0.82 10.54 -19.06
C GLU A 202 -0.67 10.77 -19.40
N GLY A 203 -1.54 10.68 -18.40
CA GLY A 203 -3.00 10.76 -18.57
C GLY A 203 -3.69 9.44 -18.93
N GLU A 204 -2.96 8.36 -19.25
CA GLU A 204 -3.56 7.03 -19.42
C GLU A 204 -3.96 6.41 -18.06
N LYS A 205 -4.98 5.54 -18.07
CA LYS A 205 -5.43 4.81 -16.87
C LYS A 205 -4.40 3.77 -16.45
N VAL A 206 -4.08 3.75 -15.15
CA VAL A 206 -3.14 2.78 -14.58
C VAL A 206 -3.82 1.41 -14.45
N ARG A 207 -3.26 0.40 -15.12
CA ARG A 207 -3.77 -0.97 -15.08
C ARG A 207 -3.20 -1.73 -13.90
N ILE A 208 -3.96 -2.68 -13.39
CA ILE A 208 -3.46 -3.61 -12.36
C ILE A 208 -2.37 -4.47 -12.98
N GLY A 209 -1.22 -4.55 -12.31
CA GLY A 209 -0.05 -5.30 -12.78
C GLY A 209 0.91 -4.51 -13.67
N ASP A 210 0.62 -3.26 -14.03
CA ASP A 210 1.62 -2.36 -14.65
C ASP A 210 2.74 -2.07 -13.62
N ASP A 211 3.98 -2.01 -14.08
CA ASP A 211 5.11 -1.52 -13.28
C ASP A 211 5.14 0.01 -13.29
N LEU A 212 5.23 0.59 -12.10
CA LEU A 212 5.15 2.03 -11.86
C LEU A 212 6.49 2.57 -11.36
N ILE A 213 6.75 3.82 -11.68
CA ILE A 213 7.80 4.63 -11.06
C ILE A 213 7.11 5.65 -10.17
N LEU A 214 7.46 5.69 -8.88
CA LEU A 214 6.94 6.67 -7.93
C LEU A 214 7.98 7.75 -7.66
N VAL A 215 7.59 9.02 -7.77
CA VAL A 215 8.47 10.18 -7.54
C VAL A 215 7.87 11.05 -6.44
N SER A 216 8.65 11.36 -5.41
CA SER A 216 8.26 12.26 -4.33
C SER A 216 8.07 13.68 -4.86
N VAL A 217 6.91 14.29 -4.60
CA VAL A 217 6.64 15.68 -5.03
C VAL A 217 7.58 16.66 -4.32
N SER A 218 7.85 16.47 -3.03
CA SER A 218 8.67 17.40 -2.24
C SER A 218 10.17 17.38 -2.57
N THR A 219 10.68 16.25 -3.07
CA THR A 219 12.13 16.06 -3.25
C THR A 219 12.57 15.72 -4.67
N GLU A 220 11.60 15.49 -5.57
CA GLU A 220 11.83 15.08 -6.96
C GLU A 220 12.70 13.82 -7.08
N ARG A 221 12.59 12.93 -6.09
CA ARG A 221 13.35 11.68 -5.99
C ARG A 221 12.46 10.47 -6.09
N TYR A 222 12.99 9.42 -6.68
CA TYR A 222 12.30 8.15 -6.87
C TYR A 222 12.22 7.38 -5.56
N LEU A 223 11.08 6.76 -5.30
CA LEU A 223 10.99 5.71 -4.30
C LEU A 223 11.88 4.55 -4.75
N HIS A 224 12.94 4.28 -3.98
CA HIS A 224 14.05 3.47 -4.41
C HIS A 224 14.32 2.34 -3.42
N LEU A 225 14.53 1.13 -3.97
CA LEU A 225 15.10 0.02 -3.22
C LEU A 225 16.62 0.16 -3.28
N SER A 226 17.23 0.45 -2.13
CA SER A 226 18.68 0.48 -1.99
C SER A 226 19.21 -0.84 -1.44
N PHE A 227 20.32 -1.30 -2.03
CA PHE A 227 21.07 -2.44 -1.54
C PHE A 227 22.48 -2.00 -1.21
N SER A 228 22.82 -2.01 0.08
CA SER A 228 24.12 -1.59 0.58
C SER A 228 24.68 -2.62 1.56
N ASN A 229 25.89 -3.11 1.28
CA ASN A 229 26.64 -4.02 2.16
C ASN A 229 25.84 -5.25 2.67
N GLY A 230 24.96 -5.82 1.83
CA GLY A 230 24.13 -6.96 2.20
C GLY A 230 22.81 -6.59 2.90
N ASN A 231 22.60 -5.32 3.22
CA ASN A 231 21.34 -4.79 3.74
C ASN A 231 20.50 -4.21 2.61
N ILE A 232 19.21 -4.50 2.67
CA ILE A 232 18.19 -4.00 1.75
C ILE A 232 17.37 -2.97 2.51
N SER A 233 17.22 -1.79 1.94
CA SER A 233 16.49 -0.68 2.52
C SER A 233 15.67 0.05 1.46
N VAL A 234 14.76 0.90 1.91
CA VAL A 234 14.00 1.81 1.06
C VAL A 234 14.39 3.24 1.38
N ASP A 235 14.66 4.01 0.34
CA ASP A 235 14.98 5.43 0.41
C ASP A 235 14.37 6.18 -0.78
N ALA A 236 14.43 7.51 -0.75
CA ALA A 236 14.11 8.37 -1.88
C ALA A 236 15.43 8.83 -2.53
N SER A 237 15.74 8.34 -3.72
CA SER A 237 17.02 8.54 -4.41
C SER A 237 16.83 9.02 -5.87
N PHE A 238 17.92 9.38 -6.55
CA PHE A 238 17.91 9.63 -8.00
C PHE A 238 17.92 8.34 -8.84
N MET A 239 18.01 7.18 -8.18
CA MET A 239 17.95 5.87 -8.81
C MET A 239 16.50 5.37 -8.86
N GLN A 240 16.07 4.91 -10.03
CA GLN A 240 14.70 4.42 -10.23
C GLN A 240 14.56 2.98 -9.72
N THR A 241 13.40 2.67 -9.17
CA THR A 241 12.97 1.29 -8.87
C THR A 241 11.58 1.09 -9.47
N LEU A 242 11.37 -0.09 -10.05
CA LEU A 242 10.07 -0.49 -10.58
C LEU A 242 9.22 -1.07 -9.45
N TRP A 243 8.03 -0.49 -9.27
CA TRP A 243 7.07 -0.88 -8.26
C TRP A 243 5.80 -1.42 -8.92
N ASN A 244 5.49 -2.68 -8.64
CA ASN A 244 4.26 -3.31 -9.04
C ASN A 244 3.21 -3.11 -7.94
N VAL A 245 2.10 -2.46 -8.27
CA VAL A 245 1.00 -2.22 -7.32
C VAL A 245 -0.02 -3.34 -7.44
N GLN A 246 -0.14 -4.14 -6.38
CA GLN A 246 -1.02 -5.31 -6.35
C GLN A 246 -2.20 -5.08 -5.40
N PRO A 247 -3.45 -5.17 -5.88
CA PRO A 247 -4.63 -5.03 -5.02
C PRO A 247 -4.75 -6.20 -4.06
N THR A 248 -4.94 -5.90 -2.78
CA THR A 248 -5.12 -6.87 -1.71
C THR A 248 -6.60 -7.14 -1.45
N CYS A 249 -7.45 -6.10 -1.55
CA CYS A 249 -8.90 -6.14 -1.49
C CYS A 249 -9.47 -5.00 -2.35
N SER A 250 -10.29 -5.28 -3.37
CA SER A 250 -11.04 -4.23 -4.05
C SER A 250 -12.38 -4.03 -3.34
N SER A 251 -12.61 -2.82 -2.85
CA SER A 251 -13.85 -2.42 -2.15
C SER A 251 -15.10 -2.54 -3.03
N GLY A 252 -14.93 -2.71 -4.35
CA GLY A 252 -16.01 -2.93 -5.32
C GLY A 252 -16.66 -4.33 -5.32
N ASN A 253 -16.12 -5.31 -4.59
CA ASN A 253 -16.67 -6.69 -4.57
C ASN A 253 -16.81 -7.23 -3.14
N VAL A 254 -17.31 -6.43 -2.20
CA VAL A 254 -17.81 -6.95 -0.93
C VAL A 254 -19.14 -7.66 -1.18
N ALA A 255 -19.07 -8.89 -1.69
CA ALA A 255 -20.18 -9.82 -1.60
C ALA A 255 -20.36 -10.15 -0.10
N VAL A 256 -21.35 -9.52 0.52
CA VAL A 256 -21.82 -9.84 1.87
C VAL A 256 -22.08 -11.36 1.92
N GLY A 257 -21.21 -12.11 2.59
CA GLY A 257 -21.44 -13.51 2.93
C GLY A 257 -20.65 -14.60 2.20
N LYS A 258 -19.62 -14.30 1.37
CA LYS A 258 -18.77 -15.34 0.78
C LYS A 258 -17.37 -15.35 1.41
N PHE A 259 -17.09 -16.36 2.24
CA PHE A 259 -15.75 -16.64 2.75
C PHE A 259 -14.86 -17.11 1.59
N MET A 260 -13.83 -16.32 1.26
CA MET A 260 -12.74 -16.78 0.41
C MET A 260 -11.67 -17.44 1.29
N ALA A 261 -11.48 -18.74 1.11
CA ALA A 261 -10.53 -19.57 1.84
C ALA A 261 -9.07 -19.38 1.36
N PRO A 262 -8.05 -19.73 2.17
CA PRO A 262 -8.16 -20.32 3.51
C PRO A 262 -7.99 -19.26 4.60
N ALA A 263 -9.09 -18.76 5.13
CA ALA A 263 -9.07 -18.05 6.41
C ALA A 263 -8.84 -19.07 7.53
N THR A 264 -7.97 -18.78 8.50
CA THR A 264 -7.99 -19.53 9.77
C THR A 264 -9.25 -19.09 10.51
N ILE A 265 -10.22 -19.99 10.61
CA ILE A 265 -11.48 -19.74 11.30
C ILE A 265 -11.30 -20.23 12.74
N ALA A 266 -11.40 -19.32 13.71
CA ALA A 266 -11.62 -19.72 15.10
C ALA A 266 -13.07 -20.22 15.24
N ALA A 267 -13.30 -21.53 15.07
CA ALA A 267 -14.61 -22.13 15.30
C ALA A 267 -14.87 -22.20 16.80
N THR A 268 -15.78 -21.36 17.30
CA THR A 268 -16.22 -21.40 18.70
C THR A 268 -17.44 -22.31 18.80
N THR A 269 -17.28 -23.58 19.15
CA THR A 269 -18.36 -24.38 19.75
C THR A 269 -18.26 -24.27 21.26
N ARG A 270 -19.42 -24.20 21.92
CA ARG A 270 -19.66 -23.73 23.32
C ARG A 270 -18.83 -24.37 24.45
N THR A 271 -17.82 -25.19 24.19
CA THR A 271 -17.03 -25.80 25.27
C THR A 271 -15.56 -26.09 24.98
N THR A 272 -14.99 -25.89 23.79
CA THR A 272 -13.54 -26.13 23.57
C THR A 272 -13.00 -25.39 22.34
N THR A 273 -11.91 -24.63 22.50
CA THR A 273 -11.16 -24.02 21.40
C THR A 273 -10.18 -25.03 20.81
N PHE A 274 -10.30 -25.36 19.52
CA PHE A 274 -9.30 -26.14 18.79
C PHE A 274 -8.66 -25.27 17.69
N ASN A 275 -7.33 -25.27 17.61
CA ASN A 275 -6.61 -24.78 16.45
C ASN A 275 -6.67 -25.84 15.35
N ILE A 276 -7.38 -25.57 14.25
CA ILE A 276 -7.41 -26.46 13.09
C ILE A 276 -6.45 -25.87 12.04
N ILE A 277 -5.35 -26.57 11.78
CA ILE A 277 -4.47 -26.32 10.65
C ILE A 277 -4.96 -27.21 9.49
N PHE A 278 -5.51 -26.62 8.42
CA PHE A 278 -5.78 -27.35 7.19
C PHE A 278 -4.46 -27.57 6.45
N LYS A 279 -4.11 -28.84 6.21
CA LYS A 279 -3.03 -29.27 5.32
C LYS A 279 -3.50 -29.27 3.88
#